data_AF-A0A4P7N2F1-F1
#
_entry.id   AF-A0A4P7N2F1-F1
#
_cell.length_a   1.000
_cell.length_b   1.000
_cell.length_c   1.000
_cell.angle_alpha   90.00
_cell.angle_beta   90.00
_cell.angle_gamma   90.00
#
_symmetry.space_group_name_H-M   'P 1'
#
loop_
_entity.id
_entity.type
_entity.pdbx_description
1 polymer ?
#
loop_
_entity_poly.entity_id
_entity_poly.type
_entity_poly.pdbx_seq_one_letter_code
_entity_poly.pdbx_strand_id
1 'polypeptide(L)'
;MQLIIFLTAALAAVAQAADVCGASGSSCGGTLRCCNGIAAGSCCRFGASTSVRFTLPANSRGQAYTNGDCTGNSLTFSTANAGTFCLAWTGRGSGRWLEGRSLVKVRSDGTEASAQEECEEPNAFYNEQGMEITARDAALLDQE
;
A
#
# COMPACT_ATOMS: atom_id res chain seq x y z
N MET A 1 4.20 26.20 -45.90
CA MET A 1 4.65 25.94 -44.52
C MET A 1 3.42 25.79 -43.65
N GLN A 2 3.08 24.57 -43.26
CA GLN A 2 1.98 24.32 -42.31
C GLN A 2 2.46 23.23 -41.37
N LEU A 3 2.95 23.68 -40.21
CA LEU A 3 3.41 22.84 -39.12
C LEU A 3 2.16 22.43 -38.33
N ILE A 4 1.66 21.21 -38.53
CA ILE A 4 0.59 20.64 -37.72
C ILE A 4 1.23 20.20 -36.40
N ILE A 5 1.05 21.01 -35.36
CA ILE A 5 1.45 20.70 -33.99
C ILE A 5 0.50 19.62 -33.48
N PHE A 6 0.97 18.37 -33.42
CA PHE A 6 0.27 17.30 -32.72
C PHE A 6 0.31 17.60 -31.21
N LEU A 7 -0.82 18.06 -30.67
CA LEU A 7 -1.09 18.16 -29.24
C LEU A 7 -1.02 16.73 -28.65
N THR A 8 0.13 16.35 -28.11
CA THR A 8 0.27 15.17 -27.27
C THR A 8 -0.55 15.40 -26.00
N ALA A 9 -1.71 14.76 -25.92
CA ALA A 9 -2.48 14.67 -24.69
C ALA A 9 -1.63 13.92 -23.66
N ALA A 10 -0.99 14.67 -22.76
CA ALA A 10 -0.44 14.12 -21.54
C ALA A 10 -1.61 13.58 -20.71
N LEU A 11 -1.90 12.29 -20.85
CA LEU A 11 -2.64 11.52 -19.86
C LEU A 11 -1.81 11.56 -18.57
N ALA A 12 -1.98 12.62 -17.78
CA ALA A 12 -1.48 12.63 -16.42
C ALA A 12 -2.17 11.46 -15.71
N ALA A 13 -1.41 10.38 -15.48
CA ALA A 13 -1.80 9.36 -14.53
C ALA A 13 -2.14 10.12 -13.25
N VAL A 14 -3.42 10.13 -12.88
CA VAL A 14 -3.82 10.74 -11.62
C VAL A 14 -3.11 9.89 -10.57
N ALA A 15 -2.11 10.46 -9.90
CA ALA A 15 -1.52 9.81 -8.75
C ALA A 15 -2.69 9.63 -7.78
N GLN A 16 -3.23 8.41 -7.73
CA GLN A 16 -4.26 8.08 -6.78
C GLN A 16 -3.66 8.32 -5.40
N ALA A 17 -4.40 8.99 -4.54
CA ALA A 17 -3.94 9.42 -3.23
C ALA A 17 -4.87 8.81 -2.20
N ALA A 18 -4.29 8.25 -1.13
CA ALA A 18 -5.06 7.65 -0.06
C ALA A 18 -4.64 8.22 1.29
N ASP A 19 -5.54 8.14 2.26
CA ASP A 19 -5.22 8.47 3.64
C ASP A 19 -5.03 7.18 4.43
N VAL A 20 -3.97 7.12 5.23
CA VAL A 20 -3.71 6.00 6.13
C VAL A 20 -3.51 6.55 7.53
N CYS A 21 -4.28 6.05 8.49
CA CYS A 21 -4.23 6.50 9.87
C CYS A 21 -4.02 5.36 10.86
N GLY A 22 -3.13 5.53 11.82
CA GLY A 22 -3.11 4.75 13.04
C GLY A 22 -4.16 5.24 14.01
N ALA A 23 -4.91 4.33 14.62
CA ALA A 23 -5.91 4.62 15.63
C ALA A 23 -5.52 3.99 16.98
N SER A 24 -5.64 4.76 18.06
CA SER A 24 -5.31 4.28 19.40
C SER A 24 -6.32 3.25 19.93
N GLY A 25 -7.56 3.28 19.44
CA GLY A 25 -8.65 2.38 19.85
C GLY A 25 -8.86 1.20 18.90
N SER A 26 -9.69 0.25 19.35
CA SER A 26 -10.23 -0.82 18.51
C SER A 26 -11.20 -0.26 17.48
N SER A 27 -11.40 -1.01 16.38
CA SER A 27 -12.32 -0.64 15.31
C SER A 27 -12.10 0.77 14.74
N CYS A 28 -10.85 1.24 14.73
CA CYS A 28 -10.45 2.56 14.26
C CYS A 28 -11.09 3.73 15.02
N GLY A 29 -11.46 3.50 16.28
CA GLY A 29 -11.89 4.55 17.20
C GLY A 29 -10.73 5.23 17.94
N GLY A 30 -11.05 6.28 18.70
CA GLY A 30 -10.09 7.02 19.51
C GLY A 30 -9.28 8.04 18.69
N THR A 31 -8.05 8.31 19.13
CA THR A 31 -7.19 9.31 18.51
C THR A 31 -6.57 8.76 17.24
N LEU A 32 -6.66 9.53 16.15
CA LEU A 32 -6.08 9.20 14.85
C LEU A 32 -4.77 9.96 14.61
N ARG A 33 -3.79 9.28 14.03
CA ARG A 33 -2.57 9.87 13.48
C ARG A 33 -2.45 9.45 12.02
N CYS A 34 -2.59 10.41 11.10
CA CYS A 34 -2.79 10.14 9.68
C CYS A 34 -1.63 10.66 8.83
N CYS A 35 -1.26 9.91 7.80
CA CYS A 35 -0.63 10.47 6.61
C CYS A 35 -1.73 10.62 5.57
N ASN A 36 -1.94 11.84 5.10
CA ASN A 36 -2.97 12.16 4.13
C ASN A 36 -2.37 12.26 2.73
N GLY A 37 -3.12 11.83 1.73
CA GLY A 37 -2.76 11.95 0.32
C GLY A 37 -1.47 11.23 -0.07
N ILE A 38 -1.16 10.09 0.53
CA ILE A 38 0.05 9.33 0.20
C ILE A 38 -0.14 8.59 -1.13
N ALA A 39 0.92 8.52 -1.94
CA ALA A 39 0.92 7.75 -3.19
C ALA A 39 0.89 6.22 -2.92
N ALA A 40 0.47 5.44 -3.91
CA ALA A 40 0.52 3.97 -3.83
C ALA A 40 1.96 3.51 -3.56
N GLY A 41 2.10 2.42 -2.81
CA GLY A 41 3.41 1.87 -2.41
C GLY A 41 4.09 2.64 -1.26
N SER A 42 3.71 3.90 -1.02
CA SER A 42 4.36 4.75 -0.02
C SER A 42 4.00 4.34 1.41
N CYS A 43 5.00 4.28 2.28
CA CYS A 43 4.81 3.94 3.68
C CYS A 43 4.34 5.15 4.51
N CYS A 44 3.24 4.98 5.24
CA CYS A 44 2.78 5.91 6.27
C CYS A 44 3.16 5.42 7.67
N ARG A 45 3.94 6.23 8.39
CA ARG A 45 4.41 5.94 9.76
C ARG A 45 3.56 6.72 10.75
N PHE A 46 2.95 6.04 11.71
CA PHE A 46 2.09 6.68 12.73
C PHE A 46 2.37 6.22 14.17
N GLY A 47 3.31 5.30 14.36
CA GLY A 47 3.69 4.77 15.68
C GLY A 47 2.66 3.78 16.24
N ALA A 48 2.87 3.30 17.46
CA ALA A 48 2.06 2.21 18.04
C ALA A 48 0.56 2.54 18.06
N SER A 49 -0.21 1.71 17.34
CA SER A 49 -1.65 1.84 17.14
C SER A 49 -2.36 0.50 17.36
N THR A 50 -3.61 0.57 17.78
CA THR A 50 -4.50 -0.59 18.00
C THR A 50 -5.21 -1.02 16.73
N SER A 51 -5.36 -0.11 15.77
CA SER A 51 -5.93 -0.40 14.46
C SER A 51 -5.44 0.59 13.41
N VAL A 52 -5.65 0.25 12.14
CA VAL A 52 -5.27 1.12 11.01
C VAL A 52 -6.49 1.39 10.14
N ARG A 53 -6.76 2.66 9.90
CA ARG A 53 -7.83 3.15 9.04
C ARG A 53 -7.25 3.54 7.68
N PHE A 54 -7.83 3.02 6.62
CA PHE A 54 -7.44 3.32 5.25
C PHE A 54 -8.61 4.00 4.53
N THR A 55 -8.39 5.14 3.89
CA THR A 55 -9.34 5.73 2.94
C THR A 55 -8.77 5.52 1.55
N LEU A 56 -9.25 4.49 0.86
CA LEU A 56 -8.67 3.99 -0.39
C LEU A 56 -9.58 4.28 -1.59
N PRO A 57 -9.01 4.45 -2.80
CA PRO A 57 -9.78 4.38 -4.02
C PRO A 57 -10.27 2.95 -4.31
N ALA A 58 -11.10 2.82 -5.34
CA ALA A 58 -11.57 1.53 -5.81
C ALA A 58 -10.40 0.67 -6.32
N ASN A 59 -10.60 -0.64 -6.35
CA ASN A 59 -9.61 -1.60 -6.81
C ASN A 59 -8.22 -1.47 -6.14
N SER A 60 -8.22 -1.31 -4.82
CA SER A 60 -7.01 -1.08 -4.04
C SER A 60 -6.85 -2.08 -2.90
N ARG A 61 -5.66 -2.10 -2.32
CA ARG A 61 -5.27 -2.89 -1.15
C ARG A 61 -4.69 -2.02 -0.07
N GLY A 62 -4.92 -2.41 1.18
CA GLY A 62 -4.24 -1.82 2.34
C GLY A 62 -3.39 -2.88 3.03
N GLN A 63 -2.17 -2.50 3.36
CA GLN A 63 -1.23 -3.28 4.16
C GLN A 63 -0.89 -2.51 5.42
N ALA A 64 -1.01 -3.16 6.55
CA ALA A 64 -0.66 -2.59 7.83
C ALA A 64 0.47 -3.43 8.45
N TYR A 65 1.40 -2.81 9.15
CA TYR A 65 2.61 -3.48 9.66
C TYR A 65 2.78 -3.23 11.15
N THR A 66 3.46 -4.16 11.83
CA THR A 66 3.75 -3.98 13.25
C THR A 66 4.81 -2.90 13.50
N ASN A 67 5.78 -2.79 12.60
CA ASN A 67 6.89 -1.85 12.75
C ASN A 67 6.56 -0.48 12.14
N GLY A 68 7.41 0.51 12.41
CA GLY A 68 7.22 1.89 11.97
C GLY A 68 7.62 2.17 10.52
N ASP A 69 8.17 1.21 9.81
CA ASP A 69 8.87 1.35 8.52
C ASP A 69 8.24 0.51 7.39
N CYS A 70 7.04 -0.02 7.61
CA CYS A 70 6.34 -0.91 6.68
C CYS A 70 7.10 -2.22 6.38
N THR A 71 7.77 -2.74 7.41
CA THR A 71 8.44 -4.05 7.41
C THR A 71 7.89 -4.94 8.52
N GLY A 72 8.32 -6.22 8.55
CA GLY A 72 7.92 -7.19 9.56
C GLY A 72 6.53 -7.77 9.36
N ASN A 73 5.86 -8.15 10.45
CA ASN A 73 4.55 -8.80 10.38
C ASN A 73 3.49 -7.86 9.81
N SER A 74 2.81 -8.31 8.76
CA SER A 74 1.82 -7.53 8.04
C SER A 74 0.45 -8.18 8.06
N LEU A 75 -0.57 -7.37 7.80
CA LEU A 75 -1.90 -7.86 7.48
C LEU A 75 -2.42 -7.05 6.31
N THR A 76 -2.97 -7.77 5.34
CA THR A 76 -3.37 -7.23 4.05
C THR A 76 -4.87 -7.41 3.87
N PHE A 77 -5.51 -6.43 3.25
CA PHE A 77 -6.85 -6.59 2.69
C PHE A 77 -6.94 -5.90 1.33
N SER A 78 -7.99 -6.20 0.58
CA SER A 78 -8.33 -5.62 -0.71
C SER A 78 -9.78 -5.21 -0.73
N THR A 79 -10.08 -4.24 -1.60
CA THR A 79 -11.43 -3.73 -1.79
C THR A 79 -11.75 -3.51 -3.26
N ALA A 80 -12.99 -3.81 -3.62
CA ALA A 80 -13.59 -3.44 -4.90
C ALA A 80 -13.85 -1.96 -5.05
N ASN A 81 -14.29 -1.36 -3.95
CA ASN A 81 -14.93 -0.08 -3.93
C ASN A 81 -14.03 0.91 -3.21
N ALA A 82 -14.09 2.17 -3.64
CA ALA A 82 -13.51 3.26 -2.88
C ALA A 82 -14.24 3.38 -1.53
N GLY A 83 -13.51 3.72 -0.48
CA GLY A 83 -14.12 3.88 0.84
C GLY A 83 -13.12 3.86 1.99
N THR A 84 -13.66 3.84 3.20
CA THR A 84 -12.89 3.75 4.43
C THR A 84 -12.95 2.35 5.01
N PHE A 85 -11.80 1.78 5.30
CA PHE A 85 -11.63 0.41 5.79
C PHE A 85 -10.83 0.42 7.08
N CYS A 86 -11.18 -0.47 8.00
CA CYS A 86 -10.48 -0.60 9.27
C CYS A 86 -9.86 -1.99 9.41
N LEU A 87 -8.56 -2.03 9.68
CA LEU A 87 -7.86 -3.22 10.12
C LEU A 87 -7.66 -3.17 11.64
N ALA A 88 -8.53 -3.85 12.37
CA ALA A 88 -8.48 -3.94 13.82
C ALA A 88 -7.46 -5.00 14.28
N TRP A 89 -6.22 -4.58 14.53
CA TRP A 89 -5.18 -5.42 15.10
C TRP A 89 -4.13 -4.58 15.82
N THR A 90 -3.79 -4.98 17.05
CA THR A 90 -2.88 -4.27 17.92
C THR A 90 -1.43 -4.33 17.46
N GLY A 91 -0.67 -3.30 17.84
CA GLY A 91 0.77 -3.26 17.64
C GLY A 91 1.16 -2.81 16.25
N ARG A 92 0.34 -1.98 15.60
CA ARG A 92 0.61 -1.43 14.26
C ARG A 92 1.44 -0.16 14.37
N GLY A 93 2.58 -0.11 13.67
CA GLY A 93 3.44 1.08 13.63
C GLY A 93 3.28 1.89 12.34
N SER A 94 2.84 1.23 11.26
CA SER A 94 2.73 1.83 9.93
C SER A 94 1.71 1.13 9.05
N GLY A 95 1.42 1.75 7.90
CA GLY A 95 0.63 1.15 6.84
C GLY A 95 0.90 1.79 5.49
N ARG A 96 0.62 1.06 4.42
CA ARG A 96 0.69 1.54 3.03
C ARG A 96 -0.53 1.04 2.27
N TRP A 97 -0.88 1.75 1.23
CA TRP A 97 -1.88 1.26 0.29
C TRP A 97 -1.23 0.96 -1.05
N LEU A 98 -1.81 0.01 -1.77
CA LEU A 98 -1.32 -0.50 -3.03
C LEU A 98 -2.46 -0.52 -4.04
N GLU A 99 -2.11 -0.45 -5.31
CA GLU A 99 -3.04 -0.70 -6.39
C GLU A 99 -3.36 -2.20 -6.52
N GLY A 100 -4.46 -2.51 -7.20
CA GLY A 100 -4.91 -3.87 -7.47
C GLY A 100 -5.70 -4.51 -6.32
N ARG A 101 -6.40 -5.61 -6.62
CA ARG A 101 -7.36 -6.26 -5.71
C ARG A 101 -6.95 -7.65 -5.21
N SER A 102 -5.86 -8.22 -5.71
CA SER A 102 -5.53 -9.60 -5.39
C SER A 102 -5.10 -9.79 -3.93
N LEU A 103 -5.84 -10.66 -3.23
CA LEU A 103 -5.48 -11.32 -1.98
C LEU A 103 -5.60 -12.81 -2.25
N VAL A 104 -4.54 -13.51 -2.64
CA VAL A 104 -4.65 -14.94 -2.92
C VAL A 104 -5.15 -15.65 -1.65
N LYS A 105 -6.39 -16.14 -1.68
CA LYS A 105 -6.91 -17.10 -0.71
C LYS A 105 -6.55 -18.49 -1.22
N VAL A 106 -5.61 -19.15 -0.58
CA VAL A 106 -5.36 -20.58 -0.80
C VAL A 106 -6.60 -21.34 -0.35
N ARG A 107 -7.16 -22.21 -1.21
CA ARG A 107 -8.27 -23.08 -0.81
C ARG A 107 -7.77 -24.07 0.24
N SER A 108 -8.68 -24.61 1.04
CA SER A 108 -8.38 -25.63 2.07
C SER A 108 -7.81 -26.94 1.50
N ASP A 109 -7.84 -27.12 0.18
CA ASP A 109 -7.24 -28.25 -0.55
C ASP A 109 -5.83 -27.96 -1.11
N GLY A 110 -5.25 -26.80 -0.76
CA GLY A 110 -3.93 -26.38 -1.22
C GLY A 110 -3.90 -25.88 -2.66
N THR A 111 -5.03 -25.82 -3.36
CA THR A 111 -5.10 -25.20 -4.68
C THR A 111 -5.24 -23.68 -4.54
N GLU A 112 -4.43 -22.96 -5.31
CA GLU A 112 -4.62 -21.52 -5.48
C GLU A 112 -6.03 -21.31 -6.07
N ALA A 113 -6.85 -20.50 -5.40
CA ALA A 113 -8.10 -20.05 -5.99
C ALA A 113 -7.77 -19.16 -7.19
N SER A 114 -7.62 -19.77 -8.37
CA SER A 114 -7.39 -19.13 -9.68
C SER A 114 -7.97 -17.71 -9.73
N ALA A 115 -7.22 -16.66 -10.05
CA ALA A 115 -6.23 -16.59 -11.10
C ALA A 115 -4.94 -15.92 -10.65
N GLN A 116 -3.87 -16.31 -11.32
CA GLN A 116 -2.66 -15.55 -11.55
C GLN A 116 -3.04 -14.15 -12.09
N GLU A 117 -3.39 -13.22 -11.20
CA GLU A 117 -3.42 -11.80 -11.53
C GLU A 117 -1.96 -11.34 -11.52
N GLU A 118 -1.52 -10.68 -12.59
CA GLU A 118 -0.25 -9.95 -12.73
C GLU A 118 -0.14 -8.77 -11.74
N CYS A 119 -0.67 -8.91 -10.53
CA CYS A 119 -0.41 -8.02 -9.41
C CYS A 119 0.91 -8.48 -8.79
N GLU A 120 2.03 -8.14 -9.42
CA GLU A 120 3.34 -8.27 -8.78
C GLU A 120 3.25 -7.54 -7.43
N GLU A 121 3.50 -8.26 -6.33
CA GLU A 121 3.49 -7.63 -5.01
C GLU A 121 4.63 -6.61 -4.98
N PRO A 122 4.37 -5.32 -4.67
CA PRO A 122 5.42 -4.32 -4.59
C PRO A 122 6.16 -4.52 -3.28
N ASN A 123 7.00 -5.55 -3.26
CA ASN A 123 8.26 -5.53 -2.53
C ASN A 123 9.20 -4.58 -3.30
N ALA A 124 8.74 -3.35 -3.49
CA ALA A 124 9.52 -2.25 -4.05
C ALA A 124 10.41 -1.78 -2.91
N PHE A 125 11.69 -2.13 -3.00
CA PHE A 125 12.71 -1.53 -2.18
C PHE A 125 13.08 -0.21 -2.84
N TYR A 126 13.48 0.80 -2.07
CA TYR A 126 13.88 2.09 -2.63
C TYR A 126 15.32 2.37 -2.21
N ASN A 127 16.13 2.84 -3.15
CA ASN A 127 17.45 3.34 -2.80
C ASN A 127 17.36 4.74 -2.16
N GLU A 128 18.48 5.28 -1.70
CA GLU A 128 18.55 6.60 -1.05
C GLU A 128 18.10 7.77 -1.95
N GLN A 129 17.96 7.54 -3.26
CA GLN A 129 17.52 8.51 -4.26
C GLN A 129 16.01 8.39 -4.55
N GLY A 130 15.30 7.49 -3.87
CA GLY A 130 13.87 7.26 -4.07
C GLY A 130 13.53 6.49 -5.35
N MET A 131 14.50 5.82 -5.98
CA MET A 131 14.25 4.93 -7.11
C MET A 131 13.96 3.52 -6.62
N GLU A 132 12.98 2.87 -7.25
CA GLU A 132 12.64 1.48 -6.98
C GLU A 132 13.78 0.54 -7.41
N ILE A 133 14.15 -0.37 -6.53
CA ILE A 133 15.19 -1.39 -6.70
C ILE A 133 14.62 -2.77 -6.38
N THR A 134 15.23 -3.82 -6.93
CA THR A 134 14.77 -5.19 -6.70
C THR A 134 15.14 -5.67 -5.29
N ALA A 135 14.46 -6.71 -4.80
CA ALA A 135 14.79 -7.36 -3.52
C ALA A 135 16.24 -7.85 -3.44
N ARG A 136 16.81 -8.21 -4.60
CA ARG A 136 18.22 -8.61 -4.71
C ARG A 136 19.15 -7.42 -4.55
N ASP A 137 18.81 -6.27 -5.13
CA ASP A 137 19.61 -5.05 -5.03
C ASP A 137 19.54 -4.44 -3.62
N ALA A 138 18.39 -4.53 -2.95
CA ALA A 138 18.25 -4.13 -1.55
C ALA A 138 19.13 -4.96 -0.60
N ALA A 139 19.18 -6.28 -0.80
CA ALA A 139 20.01 -7.18 0.00
C ALA A 139 21.54 -7.00 -0.21
N LEU A 140 21.94 -6.30 -1.28
CA LEU A 140 23.33 -5.95 -1.55
C LEU A 140 23.72 -4.63 -0.89
N LEU A 141 22.79 -3.68 -0.72
CA LEU A 141 23.02 -2.42 -0.01
C LEU A 141 23.21 -2.63 1.51
N ASP A 142 22.60 -3.65 2.09
CA ASP A 142 22.75 -3.99 3.53
C ASP A 142 24.09 -4.68 3.87
N GLN A 143 24.95 -4.96 2.88
CA GLN A 143 26.24 -5.65 3.07
C GLN A 143 27.47 -4.74 2.96
N GLU A 144 27.29 -3.43 2.76
CA GLU A 144 28.38 -2.43 2.74
C GLU A 144 28.54 -1.69 4.08
#